data_AF-A0A536WC72-F1
#
_entry.id   AF-A0A536WC72-F1
#
_cell.length_a   1.000
_cell.length_b   1.000
_cell.length_c   1.000
_cell.angle_alpha   90.00
_cell.angle_beta   90.00
_cell.angle_gamma   90.00
#
_symmetry.space_group_name_H-M   'P 1'
#
loop_
_entity.id
_entity.type
_entity.pdbx_description
1 polymer ?
#
loop_
_entity_poly.entity_id
_entity_poly.type
_entity_poly.pdbx_seq_one_letter_code
_entity_poly.pdbx_strand_id
1 'polypeptide(L)' 'MRMTEDELAQYRRDGYIVFPVRFSPAEIAILRNETARLSAIEADTVIRERTGGVRSIFRVHEEDGATRSAAFRALVRT' A
#
# COMPACT_ATOMS: atom_id res chain seq x y z
N MET A 1 -11.32 11.19 4.92
CA MET A 1 -10.61 11.88 6.02
C MET A 1 -10.57 13.37 5.67
N ARG A 2 -10.71 14.26 6.65
CA ARG A 2 -10.50 15.71 6.45
C ARG A 2 -9.24 16.13 7.19
N MET A 3 -8.41 16.96 6.57
CA MET A 3 -7.21 17.52 7.19
C MET A 3 -7.60 18.66 8.13
N THR A 4 -6.84 18.87 9.20
CA THR A 4 -6.97 20.09 10.02
C THR A 4 -6.41 21.30 9.26
N GLU A 5 -6.70 22.50 9.74
CA GLU A 5 -6.15 23.73 9.15
C GLU A 5 -4.61 23.77 9.26
N ASP A 6 -4.06 23.32 10.39
CA ASP A 6 -2.62 23.23 10.60
C ASP A 6 -1.95 22.23 9.64
N GLU A 7 -2.56 21.06 9.46
CA GLU A 7 -2.10 20.04 8.51
C GLU A 7 -2.13 20.56 7.07
N LEU A 8 -3.17 21.32 6.72
CA LEU A 8 -3.29 21.93 5.40
C LEU A 8 -2.26 23.04 5.19
N ALA A 9 -2.01 23.85 6.21
CA ALA A 9 -0.97 24.88 6.18
C ALA A 9 0.43 24.25 6.06
N GLN A 10 0.69 23.14 6.75
CA GLN A 10 1.93 22.38 6.60
C GLN A 10 2.10 21.86 5.19
N TYR A 11 1.08 21.18 4.65
CA TYR A 11 1.13 20.66 3.29
C TYR A 11 1.41 21.75 2.25
N ARG A 12 0.79 22.93 2.40
CA ARG A 12 1.04 24.06 1.49
C ARG A 12 2.46 24.60 1.56
N ARG A 13 3.10 24.58 2.74
CA ARG A 13 4.49 25.04 2.91
C ARG A 13 5.49 24.00 2.44
N ASP A 14 5.29 22.75 2.82
CA ASP A 14 6.29 21.69 2.72
C ASP A 14 6.10 20.82 1.47
N GLY A 15 4.91 20.86 0.86
CA GLY A 15 4.51 20.00 -0.28
C GLY A 15 4.16 18.57 0.12
N TYR A 16 4.28 18.22 1.41
CA TYR A 16 3.93 16.92 1.96
C TYR A 16 3.43 17.03 3.40
N ILE A 17 2.82 15.96 3.88
CA ILE A 17 2.49 15.78 5.29
C ILE A 17 2.76 14.33 5.69
N VAL A 18 3.25 14.13 6.90
CA VAL A 18 3.44 12.80 7.49
C VAL A 18 2.36 12.58 8.53
N PHE A 19 1.58 11.52 8.36
CA PHE A 19 0.65 11.05 9.38
C PHE A 19 1.27 9.90 10.17
N PRO A 20 1.83 10.15 11.36
CA PRO A 20 2.45 9.10 12.14
C PRO A 20 1.40 8.12 12.67
N VAL A 21 1.80 6.87 12.84
CA VAL A 21 1.03 5.82 13.57
C VAL A 21 -0.42 5.66 13.07
N ARG A 22 -0.62 5.61 11.75
CA ARG A 22 -1.95 5.33 11.16
C ARG A 22 -2.37 3.87 11.20
N PHE A 23 -1.41 2.98 11.42
CA PHE A 23 -1.62 1.54 11.54
C PHE A 23 -1.00 1.05 12.83
N SER A 24 -1.73 0.19 13.52
CA SER A 24 -1.23 -0.59 14.63
C SER A 24 -0.15 -1.59 14.15
N PRO A 25 0.73 -2.06 15.05
CA PRO A 25 1.68 -3.11 14.70
C PRO A 25 1.02 -4.38 14.14
N ALA A 26 -0.17 -4.71 14.61
CA ALA A 26 -0.94 -5.87 14.13
C ALA A 26 -1.40 -5.68 12.67
N GLU A 27 -1.93 -4.51 12.33
CA GLU A 27 -2.31 -4.19 10.94
C GLU A 27 -1.10 -4.19 10.01
N ILE A 28 0.04 -3.64 10.47
CA ILE A 28 1.29 -3.69 9.70
C ILE A 28 1.74 -5.14 9.45
N ALA A 29 1.62 -6.02 10.44
CA ALA A 29 1.97 -7.43 10.27
C ALA A 29 1.11 -8.12 9.21
N ILE A 30 -0.20 -7.82 9.16
CA ILE A 30 -1.10 -8.32 8.12
C ILE A 30 -0.64 -7.86 6.73
N LEU A 31 -0.37 -6.57 6.56
CA LEU A 31 0.06 -6.02 5.26
C LEU A 31 1.41 -6.58 4.80
N ARG A 32 2.34 -6.82 5.72
CA ARG A 32 3.64 -7.45 5.42
C ARG A 32 3.48 -8.91 4.97
N ASN A 33 2.65 -9.68 5.67
CA ASN A 33 2.37 -11.06 5.29
C ASN A 33 1.69 -11.13 3.91
N GLU A 34 0.76 -10.22 3.64
CA GLU A 34 0.14 -10.11 2.33
C GLU A 34 1.14 -9.72 1.24
N THR A 35 2.05 -8.79 1.50
CA THR A 35 3.12 -8.45 0.55
C THR A 35 4.00 -9.66 0.24
N ALA A 36 4.36 -10.46 1.25
CA ALA A 36 5.13 -11.69 1.07
C ALA A 36 4.38 -12.71 0.21
N ARG A 37 3.09 -12.95 0.49
CA ARG A 37 2.23 -13.84 -0.31
C ARG A 37 2.16 -13.39 -1.77
N LEU A 38 1.92 -12.10 -2.00
CA LEU A 38 1.79 -11.51 -3.34
C LEU A 38 3.12 -11.54 -4.12
N SER A 39 4.26 -11.40 -3.44
CA SER A 39 5.58 -11.41 -4.07
C SER A 39 5.97 -12.76 -4.72
N ALA A 40 5.29 -13.84 -4.33
CA ALA A 40 5.48 -15.19 -4.87
C ALA A 40 4.60 -15.48 -6.10
N ILE A 41 3.73 -14.56 -6.50
CA ILE A 41 2.83 -14.74 -7.63
C ILE A 41 3.57 -14.42 -8.93
N GLU A 42 3.45 -15.31 -9.92
CA GLU A 42 3.87 -15.05 -11.30
C GLU A 42 2.68 -14.48 -12.08
N ALA A 43 2.71 -13.17 -12.30
CA ALA A 43 1.69 -12.43 -13.06
C ALA A 43 2.28 -11.13 -13.59
N ASP A 44 1.69 -10.58 -14.66
CA ASP A 44 2.12 -9.30 -15.26
C ASP A 44 2.03 -8.11 -14.29
N THR A 45 1.25 -8.23 -13.22
CA THR A 45 1.15 -7.22 -12.16
C THR A 45 2.27 -7.30 -11.12
N VAL A 46 3.14 -8.31 -11.17
CA VAL A 46 4.33 -8.47 -10.33
C VAL A 46 5.57 -8.18 -11.16
N ILE A 47 6.06 -6.95 -11.08
CA ILE A 47 7.24 -6.53 -11.85
C ILE A 47 8.49 -6.95 -11.10
N ARG A 48 9.32 -7.77 -11.76
CA ARG A 48 10.60 -8.25 -11.25
C ARG A 48 11.76 -7.55 -11.94
N GLU A 49 12.86 -7.37 -11.21
CA GLU A 49 14.13 -6.95 -11.79
C GLU A 49 14.81 -8.11 -12.53
N ARG A 50 15.86 -7.81 -13.29
CA ARG A 50 16.66 -8.84 -13.99
C ARG A 50 17.28 -9.86 -13.02
N THR A 51 17.50 -9.46 -11.76
CA THR A 51 18.00 -10.31 -10.67
C THR A 51 16.93 -11.24 -10.10
N GLY A 52 15.67 -11.12 -10.52
CA GLY A 52 14.53 -11.89 -10.02
C GLY A 52 13.82 -11.27 -8.81
N GLY A 53 14.41 -10.25 -8.19
CA GLY A 53 13.80 -9.53 -7.06
C GLY A 53 12.51 -8.81 -7.47
N VAL A 54 11.49 -8.86 -6.63
CA VAL A 54 10.24 -8.11 -6.86
C VAL A 54 10.52 -6.61 -6.69
N ARG A 55 10.27 -5.83 -7.75
CA ARG A 55 10.38 -4.37 -7.76
C ARG A 55 9.07 -3.71 -7.36
N SER A 56 7.94 -4.18 -7.88
CA SER A 56 6.63 -3.60 -7.64
C SER A 56 5.52 -4.62 -7.83
N ILE A 57 4.46 -4.49 -7.03
CA ILE A 57 3.24 -5.30 -7.13
C ILE A 57 2.08 -4.34 -7.34
N PHE A 58 1.40 -4.46 -8.49
CA PHE A 58 0.32 -3.57 -8.87
C PHE A 58 -1.05 -4.16 -8.56
N ARG A 59 -2.06 -3.27 -8.53
CA ARG A 59 -3.49 -3.63 -8.46
C ARG A 59 -3.90 -4.44 -7.22
N VAL A 60 -3.16 -4.34 -6.12
CA VAL A 60 -3.40 -5.13 -4.90
C VAL A 60 -4.73 -4.83 -4.19
N HIS A 61 -5.31 -3.66 -4.44
CA HIS A 61 -6.55 -3.19 -3.83
C HIS A 61 -7.80 -3.53 -4.67
N GLU A 62 -7.62 -4.06 -5.88
CA GLU A 62 -8.72 -4.41 -6.77
C GLU A 62 -9.52 -5.61 -6.24
N GLU A 63 -10.75 -5.76 -6.72
CA GLU A 63 -11.60 -6.91 -6.39
C GLU A 63 -11.19 -8.18 -7.14
N ASP A 64 -10.47 -8.04 -8.24
CA ASP A 64 -10.16 -9.09 -9.18
C ASP A 64 -8.66 -9.18 -9.49
N GLY A 65 -8.30 -10.18 -10.30
CA GLY A 65 -6.92 -10.41 -10.71
C GLY A 65 -6.10 -11.25 -9.73
N ALA A 66 -4.88 -11.58 -10.18
CA ALA A 66 -3.98 -12.48 -9.48
C ALA A 66 -3.43 -11.88 -8.18
N THR A 67 -3.22 -10.57 -8.15
CA THR A 67 -2.62 -9.85 -7.01
C THR A 67 -3.64 -9.22 -6.06
N ARG A 68 -4.94 -9.50 -6.20
CA ARG A 68 -5.95 -8.97 -5.27
C ARG A 68 -5.64 -9.36 -3.83
N SER A 69 -5.91 -8.43 -2.91
CA SER A 69 -5.75 -8.63 -1.48
C SER A 69 -6.83 -7.89 -0.71
N ALA A 70 -7.61 -8.64 0.08
CA ALA A 70 -8.64 -8.07 0.93
C ALA A 70 -8.05 -7.06 1.95
N ALA A 71 -6.83 -7.32 2.45
CA ALA A 71 -6.18 -6.44 3.40
C ALA A 71 -5.82 -5.07 2.77
N PHE A 72 -5.22 -5.07 1.58
CA PHE A 72 -4.94 -3.82 0.87
C PHE A 72 -6.21 -3.14 0.38
N ARG A 73 -7.23 -3.90 -0.01
CA ARG A 73 -8.54 -3.35 -0.37
C ARG A 73 -9.21 -2.65 0.81
N ALA A 74 -9.10 -3.16 2.03
CA ALA A 74 -9.65 -2.50 3.21
C ALA A 74 -9.04 -1.10 3.48
N LEU A 75 -7.89 -0.78 2.88
CA LEU A 75 -7.24 0.52 3.01
C LEU A 75 -7.76 1.57 2.02
N VAL A 76 -8.37 1.14 0.92
CA VAL A 76 -8.99 2.08 -0.02
C VAL A 76 -10.38 2.45 0.45
N ARG A 77 -10.69 3.74 0.42
CA ARG A 77 -12.07 4.20 0.56
C ARG A 77 -12.70 4.11 -0.82
N THR A 78 -13.71 3.25 -0.97
CA THR A 78 -14.66 3.31 -2.09
C THR A 78 -15.61 4.48 -1.91
#